data_AF-A0A925VA70-F1
#
_entry.id   AF-A0A925VA70-F1
#
_cell.length_a   1.000
_cell.length_b   1.000
_cell.length_c   1.000
_cell.angle_alpha   90.00
_cell.angle_beta   90.00
_cell.angle_gamma   90.00
#
_symmetry.space_group_name_H-M   'P 1'
#
loop_
_entity.id
_entity.type
_entity.pdbx_description
1 polymer ?
#
loop_
_entity_poly.entity_id
_entity_poly.type
_entity_poly.pdbx_seq_one_letter_code
_entity_poly.pdbx_strand_id
1 'polypeptide(L)'
;MAPQRSLPSLAVVALITVACTRLAEDAAAPPNAAAQSASTGAGNPQPTVATPPMSAEATAYLADCHHRFEKTQEETEQAMTECTYREFDQNCSPDPSGCWEQGQSCRDACSAPCTSCDDRCAGGCDGCRADCAAGDDACLHACANARVQCRDACLAARDQCADKDCPAAEQACNDAHLAERAELCPKCDEIEACMNAALEADKEPRAVCERKFKREPKACFDWCHEY
;
A
#
# COMPACT_ATOMS: atom_id res chain seq x y z
N MET A 1 -2.44 -29.60 -32.68
CA MET A 1 -3.18 -28.32 -32.68
C MET A 1 -4.18 -28.39 -31.54
N ALA A 2 -3.80 -27.91 -30.36
CA ALA A 2 -4.70 -27.82 -29.21
C ALA A 2 -5.40 -26.45 -29.24
N PRO A 3 -6.67 -26.34 -28.83
CA PRO A 3 -7.39 -25.09 -28.85
C PRO A 3 -6.81 -24.13 -27.79
N GLN A 4 -6.39 -22.94 -28.22
CA GLN A 4 -6.14 -21.81 -27.33
C GLN A 4 -7.44 -21.48 -26.62
N ARG A 5 -7.58 -21.91 -25.35
CA ARG A 5 -8.61 -21.40 -24.45
C ARG A 5 -8.11 -20.05 -23.96
N SER A 6 -8.66 -18.98 -24.54
CA SER A 6 -8.49 -17.62 -24.06
C SER A 6 -9.18 -17.52 -22.69
N LEU A 7 -8.39 -17.44 -21.61
CA LEU A 7 -8.92 -17.11 -20.29
C LEU A 7 -9.37 -15.64 -20.29
N PRO A 8 -10.45 -15.28 -19.58
CA PRO A 8 -10.96 -13.92 -19.52
C PRO A 8 -10.10 -13.07 -18.57
N SER A 9 -8.95 -12.55 -19.04
CA SER A 9 -8.07 -11.64 -18.29
C SER A 9 -8.63 -10.22 -18.06
N LEU A 10 -9.88 -9.93 -18.42
CA LEU A 10 -10.41 -8.56 -18.41
C LEU A 10 -11.27 -8.21 -17.18
N ALA A 11 -11.61 -9.15 -16.30
CA ALA A 11 -12.50 -8.87 -15.17
C ALA A 11 -11.78 -8.45 -13.88
N VAL A 12 -10.51 -8.84 -13.68
CA VAL A 12 -9.79 -8.59 -12.42
C VAL A 12 -9.24 -7.16 -12.34
N VAL A 13 -8.84 -6.57 -13.47
CA VAL A 13 -8.29 -5.19 -13.52
C VAL A 13 -9.33 -4.14 -13.11
N ALA A 14 -10.63 -4.39 -13.34
CA ALA A 14 -11.70 -3.44 -13.03
C ALA A 14 -12.01 -3.34 -11.51
N LEU A 15 -11.67 -4.35 -10.71
CA LEU A 15 -11.95 -4.35 -9.26
C LEU A 15 -10.93 -3.53 -8.46
N ILE A 16 -9.67 -3.53 -8.90
CA ILE A 16 -8.59 -2.77 -8.23
C ILE A 16 -8.83 -1.26 -8.39
N THR A 17 -9.34 -0.81 -9.54
CA THR A 17 -9.58 0.62 -9.78
C THR A 17 -10.68 1.18 -8.86
N VAL A 18 -11.70 0.38 -8.52
CA VAL A 18 -12.87 0.86 -7.76
C VAL A 18 -12.55 1.05 -6.27
N ALA A 19 -11.68 0.22 -5.68
CA ALA A 19 -11.31 0.33 -4.27
C ALA A 19 -10.52 1.62 -3.98
N CYS A 20 -9.56 2.00 -4.85
CA CYS A 20 -8.77 3.21 -4.65
C CYS A 20 -9.56 4.50 -4.91
N THR A 21 -10.52 4.52 -5.84
CA THR A 21 -11.30 5.74 -6.13
C THR A 21 -12.21 6.18 -4.98
N ARG A 22 -12.70 5.26 -4.14
CA ARG A 22 -13.60 5.62 -3.03
C ARG A 22 -12.89 6.32 -1.85
N LEU A 23 -11.59 6.12 -1.69
CA LEU A 23 -10.83 6.77 -0.61
C LEU A 23 -10.59 8.27 -0.86
N ALA A 24 -10.69 8.75 -2.10
CA ALA A 24 -10.41 10.15 -2.44
C ALA A 24 -11.57 11.12 -2.17
N GLU A 25 -12.82 10.64 -2.20
CA GLU A 25 -14.04 11.46 -2.04
C GLU A 25 -14.48 11.62 -0.57
N ASP A 26 -14.20 10.65 0.31
CA ASP A 26 -14.61 10.70 1.72
C ASP A 26 -13.57 11.33 2.66
N ALA A 27 -12.40 11.72 2.15
CA ALA A 27 -11.53 12.69 2.83
C ALA A 27 -12.16 14.09 2.69
N ALA A 28 -13.35 14.24 3.26
CA ALA A 28 -13.99 15.52 3.46
C ALA A 28 -12.97 16.44 4.13
N ALA A 29 -12.76 17.61 3.54
CA ALA A 29 -11.98 18.68 4.15
C ALA A 29 -12.35 18.76 5.63
N PRO A 30 -11.36 18.88 6.56
CA PRO A 30 -11.65 18.95 7.97
C PRO A 30 -12.74 19.99 8.18
N PRO A 31 -13.81 19.67 8.94
CA PRO A 31 -14.91 20.61 9.13
C PRO A 31 -14.30 21.91 9.62
N ASN A 32 -14.51 22.99 8.85
CA ASN A 32 -14.18 24.35 9.25
C ASN A 32 -14.61 24.49 10.71
N ALA A 33 -13.64 24.56 11.62
CA ALA A 33 -13.88 24.67 13.05
C ALA A 33 -14.47 26.06 13.30
N ALA A 34 -15.79 26.16 13.11
CA ALA A 34 -16.54 27.37 13.35
C ALA A 34 -16.34 27.76 14.81
N ALA A 35 -15.84 28.98 14.98
CA ALA A 35 -15.57 29.65 16.24
C ALA A 35 -16.70 29.41 17.26
N GLN A 36 -16.37 28.74 18.37
CA GLN A 36 -17.30 28.61 19.49
C GLN A 36 -17.42 29.95 20.22
N SER A 37 -18.68 30.33 20.44
CA SER A 37 -19.15 31.60 20.98
C SER A 37 -18.55 31.99 22.33
N ALA A 38 -18.21 33.27 22.44
CA ALA A 38 -17.76 33.94 23.65
C ALA A 38 -18.85 33.91 24.75
N SER A 39 -18.51 33.31 25.89
CA SER A 39 -19.24 33.45 27.15
C SER A 39 -18.66 34.64 27.93
N THR A 40 -19.43 35.72 28.06
CA THR A 40 -19.10 36.89 28.88
C THR A 40 -19.41 36.60 30.35
N GLY A 41 -18.46 36.00 31.07
CA GLY A 41 -18.52 35.82 32.52
C GLY A 41 -17.29 36.40 33.22
N ALA A 42 -17.49 37.46 34.01
CA ALA A 42 -16.51 37.95 34.98
C ALA A 42 -16.27 36.86 36.04
N GLY A 43 -15.08 36.46 36.46
CA GLY A 43 -13.73 36.95 36.22
C GLY A 43 -12.87 36.45 37.37
N ASN A 44 -12.56 35.15 37.39
CA ASN A 44 -11.45 34.62 38.19
C ASN A 44 -10.25 34.47 37.23
N PRO A 45 -9.05 34.96 37.58
CA PRO A 45 -7.86 34.76 36.76
C PRO A 45 -7.60 33.25 36.66
N GLN A 46 -7.95 32.67 35.51
CA GLN A 46 -7.56 31.29 35.23
C GLN A 46 -6.03 31.25 35.14
N PRO A 47 -5.38 30.29 35.80
CA PRO A 47 -3.96 30.08 35.64
C PRO A 47 -3.68 29.91 34.14
N THR A 48 -2.73 30.68 33.62
CA THR A 48 -2.23 30.54 32.26
C THR A 48 -1.65 29.15 32.10
N VAL A 49 -2.45 28.22 31.56
CA VAL A 49 -1.97 26.89 31.20
C VAL A 49 -1.00 27.11 30.03
N ALA A 50 0.26 26.76 30.24
CA ALA A 50 1.27 26.86 29.20
C ALA A 50 0.82 26.02 27.99
N THR A 51 0.82 26.64 26.81
CA THR A 51 0.54 25.93 25.56
C THR A 51 1.58 24.83 25.38
N PRO A 52 1.18 23.57 25.12
CA PRO A 52 2.13 22.50 24.86
C PRO A 52 3.00 22.84 23.65
N PRO A 53 4.27 22.39 23.61
CA PRO A 53 5.13 22.60 22.45
C PRO A 53 4.53 21.93 21.21
N MET A 54 4.70 22.56 20.05
CA MET A 54 4.29 21.99 18.77
C MET A 54 5.12 20.74 18.44
N SER A 55 4.53 19.83 17.64
CA SER A 55 5.30 18.72 17.08
C SER A 55 6.34 19.22 16.08
N ALA A 56 7.32 18.37 15.76
CA ALA A 56 8.32 18.69 14.74
C ALA A 56 7.65 18.90 13.37
N GLU A 57 6.63 18.10 13.07
CA GLU A 57 5.88 18.17 11.82
C GLU A 57 5.07 19.47 11.71
N ALA A 58 4.36 19.84 12.78
CA ALA A 58 3.62 21.08 12.83
C ALA A 58 4.57 22.29 12.71
N THR A 59 5.77 22.22 13.29
CA THR A 59 6.79 23.27 13.14
C THR A 59 7.26 23.40 11.69
N ALA A 60 7.49 22.27 11.01
CA ALA A 60 7.87 22.26 9.59
C ALA A 60 6.75 22.86 8.71
N TYR A 61 5.48 22.48 8.96
CA TYR A 61 4.34 23.01 8.21
C TYR A 61 4.01 24.48 8.50
N LEU A 62 4.31 24.95 9.72
CA LEU A 62 4.23 26.36 10.04
C LEU A 62 5.21 27.19 9.18
N ALA A 63 6.41 26.64 8.93
CA ALA A 63 7.37 27.26 8.03
C ALA A 63 6.91 27.14 6.56
N ASP A 64 6.52 25.95 6.12
CA ASP A 64 6.16 25.65 4.73
C ASP A 64 5.03 24.62 4.64
N CYS A 65 3.85 25.02 4.15
CA CYS A 65 2.71 24.11 3.95
C CYS A 65 2.98 22.97 2.97
N HIS A 66 3.96 23.14 2.08
CA HIS A 66 4.38 22.18 1.05
C HIS A 66 5.55 21.29 1.50
N HIS A 67 6.01 21.41 2.75
CA HIS A 67 7.07 20.57 3.28
C HIS A 67 6.74 19.09 3.09
N ARG A 68 7.69 18.32 2.56
CA ARG A 68 7.58 16.86 2.40
C ARG A 68 8.59 16.20 3.32
N PHE A 69 8.11 15.26 4.14
CA PHE A 69 9.00 14.42 4.90
C PHE A 69 9.60 13.37 3.99
N GLU A 70 10.92 13.27 4.03
CA GLU A 70 11.67 12.26 3.29
C GLU A 70 12.12 11.14 4.23
N LYS A 71 12.21 9.94 3.67
CA LYS A 71 12.80 8.77 4.29
C LYS A 71 13.86 8.19 3.36
N THR A 72 14.99 7.80 3.91
CA THR A 72 16.06 7.16 3.14
C THR A 72 15.75 5.69 2.98
N GLN A 73 15.72 5.19 1.76
CA GLN A 73 15.66 3.75 1.50
C GLN A 73 17.03 3.13 1.77
N GLU A 74 17.10 2.15 2.66
CA GLU A 74 18.38 1.61 3.13
C GLU A 74 19.24 1.00 2.01
N GLU A 75 18.64 0.33 1.04
CA GLU A 75 19.40 -0.34 -0.03
C GLU A 75 19.96 0.62 -1.09
N THR A 76 19.22 1.68 -1.40
CA THR A 76 19.57 2.61 -2.50
C THR A 76 20.16 3.92 -2.00
N GLU A 77 20.09 4.18 -0.69
CA GLU A 77 20.36 5.46 -0.04
C GLU A 77 19.55 6.63 -0.63
N GLN A 78 18.50 6.34 -1.40
CA GLN A 78 17.67 7.36 -2.02
C GLN A 78 16.69 7.94 -1.01
N ALA A 79 16.67 9.27 -0.91
CA ALA A 79 15.62 9.98 -0.21
C ALA A 79 14.33 9.90 -1.02
N MET A 80 13.29 9.31 -0.41
CA MET A 80 11.96 9.20 -0.99
C MET A 80 10.96 9.93 -0.11
N THR A 81 9.91 10.50 -0.70
CA THR A 81 8.83 11.04 0.12
C THR A 81 8.22 9.95 0.97
N GLU A 82 7.70 10.34 2.13
CA GLU A 82 7.02 9.39 3.00
C GLU A 82 5.93 8.61 2.27
N CYS A 83 5.13 9.23 1.39
CA CYS A 83 4.07 8.57 0.61
C CYS A 83 4.57 7.46 -0.34
N THR A 84 5.78 7.63 -0.88
CA THR A 84 6.43 6.66 -1.77
C THR A 84 7.30 5.66 -1.00
N TYR A 85 7.72 6.01 0.21
CA TYR A 85 8.54 5.13 1.03
C TYR A 85 7.78 3.87 1.42
N ARG A 86 8.44 2.72 1.22
CA ARG A 86 8.04 1.42 1.75
C ARG A 86 9.28 0.68 2.25
N GLU A 87 9.06 -0.17 3.24
CA GLU A 87 10.06 -1.18 3.58
C GLU A 87 10.16 -2.15 2.42
N PHE A 88 11.39 -2.43 2.03
CA PHE A 88 11.66 -3.33 0.92
C PHE A 88 11.59 -4.77 1.39
N ASP A 89 10.83 -5.60 0.66
CA ASP A 89 10.71 -7.02 0.92
C ASP A 89 11.28 -7.81 -0.27
N GLN A 90 12.36 -8.56 -0.02
CA GLN A 90 12.99 -9.45 -0.99
C GLN A 90 12.22 -10.77 -0.99
N ASN A 91 11.38 -11.01 -2.00
CA ASN A 91 10.92 -12.36 -2.27
C ASN A 91 11.91 -13.08 -3.18
N CYS A 92 12.76 -13.92 -2.57
CA CYS A 92 13.70 -14.76 -3.30
C CYS A 92 13.06 -16.07 -3.81
N SER A 93 11.77 -16.30 -3.55
CA SER A 93 11.04 -17.45 -4.10
C SER A 93 10.63 -17.14 -5.53
N PRO A 94 10.74 -18.12 -6.46
CA PRO A 94 9.98 -18.07 -7.70
C PRO A 94 8.51 -17.76 -7.43
N ASP A 95 7.91 -16.91 -8.27
CA ASP A 95 6.49 -16.54 -8.23
C ASP A 95 5.77 -17.15 -9.46
N PRO A 96 5.63 -18.48 -9.53
CA PRO A 96 5.02 -19.15 -10.69
C PRO A 96 3.54 -18.77 -10.87
N SER A 97 2.89 -18.24 -9.82
CA SER A 97 1.53 -17.71 -9.89
C SER A 97 1.47 -16.27 -10.41
N GLY A 98 2.58 -15.52 -10.35
CA GLY A 98 2.63 -14.09 -10.64
C GLY A 98 1.85 -13.25 -9.62
N CYS A 99 1.46 -13.82 -8.48
CA CYS A 99 0.61 -13.16 -7.50
C CYS A 99 1.40 -12.20 -6.62
N TRP A 100 2.66 -12.50 -6.33
CA TRP A 100 3.54 -11.61 -5.59
C TRP A 100 3.83 -10.33 -6.38
N GLU A 101 4.16 -10.45 -7.68
CA GLU A 101 4.37 -9.28 -8.56
C GLU A 101 3.12 -8.40 -8.66
N GLN A 102 1.94 -9.02 -8.70
CA GLN A 102 0.66 -8.30 -8.64
C GLN A 102 0.45 -7.59 -7.30
N GLY A 103 0.80 -8.25 -6.19
CA GLY A 103 0.79 -7.65 -4.86
C GLY A 103 1.71 -6.43 -4.75
N GLN A 104 2.93 -6.51 -5.28
CA GLN A 104 3.86 -5.39 -5.32
C GLN A 104 3.33 -4.23 -6.18
N SER A 105 2.82 -4.56 -7.38
CA SER A 105 2.22 -3.55 -8.26
C SER A 105 1.03 -2.83 -7.60
N CYS A 106 0.23 -3.57 -6.82
CA CYS A 106 -0.85 -2.99 -6.02
C CYS A 106 -0.31 -2.03 -4.95
N ARG A 107 0.73 -2.44 -4.20
CA ARG A 107 1.36 -1.61 -3.16
C ARG A 107 1.95 -0.32 -3.75
N ASP A 108 2.59 -0.39 -4.91
CA ASP A 108 3.11 0.78 -5.62
C ASP A 108 1.99 1.74 -6.04
N ALA A 109 0.87 1.20 -6.53
CA ALA A 109 -0.29 1.99 -6.91
C ALA A 109 -0.92 2.76 -5.73
N CYS A 110 -0.79 2.26 -4.50
CA CYS A 110 -1.29 2.96 -3.30
C CYS A 110 -0.54 4.27 -3.00
N SER A 111 0.66 4.50 -3.55
CA SER A 111 1.43 5.73 -3.29
C SER A 111 0.89 6.96 -4.03
N ALA A 112 0.37 6.81 -5.25
CA ALA A 112 -0.13 7.94 -6.04
C ALA A 112 -1.33 8.67 -5.39
N PRO A 113 -2.34 7.96 -4.83
CA PRO A 113 -3.39 8.59 -4.02
C PRO A 113 -2.86 9.33 -2.79
N CYS A 114 -1.81 8.81 -2.13
CA CYS A 114 -1.17 9.48 -1.00
C CYS A 114 -0.54 10.82 -1.42
N THR A 115 0.25 10.83 -2.49
CA THR A 115 0.88 12.06 -3.02
C THR A 115 -0.18 13.11 -3.37
N SER A 116 -1.24 12.70 -4.06
CA SER A 116 -2.34 13.60 -4.44
C SER A 116 -3.12 14.11 -3.21
N CYS A 117 -3.26 13.29 -2.16
CA CYS A 117 -3.83 13.69 -0.89
C CYS A 117 -2.96 14.74 -0.20
N ASP A 118 -1.65 14.52 -0.16
CA ASP A 118 -0.69 15.42 0.47
C ASP A 118 -0.62 16.79 -0.24
N ASP A 119 -0.73 16.82 -1.58
CA ASP A 119 -0.85 18.05 -2.37
C ASP A 119 -2.11 18.87 -2.00
N ARG A 120 -3.25 18.18 -1.85
CA ARG A 120 -4.51 18.82 -1.42
C ARG A 120 -4.38 19.36 0.01
N CYS A 121 -3.75 18.62 0.91
CA CYS A 121 -3.49 19.07 2.26
C CYS A 121 -2.63 20.34 2.28
N ALA A 122 -1.59 20.41 1.46
CA ALA A 122 -0.74 21.59 1.33
C ALA A 122 -1.53 22.81 0.83
N GLY A 123 -2.34 22.65 -0.23
CA GLY A 123 -3.20 23.73 -0.72
C GLY A 123 -4.25 24.19 0.30
N GLY A 124 -4.81 23.27 1.10
CA GLY A 124 -5.71 23.60 2.20
C GLY A 124 -5.01 24.40 3.32
N CYS A 125 -3.76 24.07 3.62
CA CYS A 125 -2.92 24.82 4.56
C CYS A 125 -2.63 26.24 4.07
N ASP A 126 -2.29 26.42 2.79
CA ASP A 126 -2.09 27.75 2.19
C ASP A 126 -3.36 28.60 2.31
N GLY A 127 -4.51 28.03 1.97
CA GLY A 127 -5.81 28.72 2.10
C GLY A 127 -6.08 29.14 3.55
N CYS A 128 -5.88 28.23 4.51
CA CYS A 128 -6.05 28.52 5.94
C CYS A 128 -5.13 29.67 6.40
N ARG A 129 -3.85 29.67 6.00
CA ARG A 129 -2.90 30.73 6.36
C ARG A 129 -3.27 32.07 5.74
N ALA A 130 -3.82 32.08 4.52
CA ALA A 130 -4.26 33.31 3.86
C ALA A 130 -5.45 33.98 4.57
N ASP A 131 -6.27 33.20 5.27
CA ASP A 131 -7.41 33.70 6.07
C ASP A 131 -6.99 34.20 7.46
N CYS A 132 -5.77 33.91 7.92
CA CYS A 132 -5.27 34.37 9.21
C CYS A 132 -4.97 35.88 9.19
N ALA A 133 -5.28 36.55 10.31
CA ALA A 133 -4.87 37.94 10.50
C ALA A 133 -3.34 38.06 10.61
N ALA A 134 -2.79 39.21 10.19
CA ALA A 134 -1.36 39.47 10.29
C ALA A 134 -0.88 39.41 11.75
N GLY A 135 0.07 38.52 12.04
CA GLY A 135 0.61 38.30 13.38
C GLY A 135 -0.25 37.41 14.29
N ASP A 136 -1.27 36.74 13.75
CA ASP A 136 -2.05 35.75 14.50
C ASP A 136 -1.35 34.39 14.54
N ASP A 137 -0.37 34.26 15.44
CA ASP A 137 0.40 33.02 15.62
C ASP A 137 -0.49 31.84 16.01
N ALA A 138 -1.57 32.09 16.77
CA ALA A 138 -2.50 31.05 17.16
C ALA A 138 -3.25 30.47 15.95
N CYS A 139 -3.70 31.33 15.03
CA CYS A 139 -4.29 30.90 13.76
C CYS A 139 -3.31 30.10 12.91
N LEU A 140 -2.07 30.59 12.75
CA LEU A 140 -1.05 29.89 11.96
C LEU A 140 -0.69 28.52 12.54
N HIS A 141 -0.58 28.41 13.87
CA HIS A 141 -0.34 27.13 14.56
C HIS A 141 -1.51 26.15 14.35
N ALA A 142 -2.75 26.65 14.36
CA ALA A 142 -3.93 25.83 14.09
C ALA A 142 -3.92 25.30 12.65
N CYS A 143 -3.58 26.12 11.66
CA CYS A 143 -3.43 25.69 10.27
C CYS A 143 -2.35 24.60 10.11
N ALA A 144 -1.19 24.77 10.76
CA ALA A 144 -0.12 23.77 10.73
C ALA A 144 -0.54 22.43 11.38
N ASN A 145 -1.24 22.48 12.51
CA ASN A 145 -1.76 21.25 13.14
C ASN A 145 -2.83 20.56 12.28
N ALA A 146 -3.70 21.33 11.62
CA ALA A 146 -4.67 20.77 10.68
C ALA A 146 -3.97 20.09 9.48
N ARG A 147 -2.85 20.67 9.01
CA ARG A 147 -2.01 20.07 7.97
C ARG A 147 -1.38 18.74 8.41
N VAL A 148 -0.91 18.64 9.66
CA VAL A 148 -0.42 17.38 10.26
C VAL A 148 -1.54 16.32 10.26
N GLN A 149 -2.73 16.66 10.74
CA GLN A 149 -3.85 15.71 10.77
C GLN A 149 -4.24 15.23 9.37
N CYS A 150 -4.21 16.13 8.38
CA CYS A 150 -4.48 15.80 6.98
C CYS A 150 -3.42 14.84 6.43
N ARG A 151 -2.13 15.12 6.68
CA ARG A 151 -1.01 14.21 6.33
C ARG A 151 -1.22 12.82 6.93
N ASP A 152 -1.49 12.74 8.23
CA ASP A 152 -1.61 11.47 8.94
C ASP A 152 -2.77 10.63 8.39
N ALA A 153 -3.88 11.28 7.99
CA ALA A 153 -4.98 10.62 7.31
C ALA A 153 -4.58 10.09 5.92
N CYS A 154 -3.79 10.84 5.14
CA CYS A 154 -3.27 10.38 3.84
C CYS A 154 -2.37 9.14 4.00
N LEU A 155 -1.46 9.17 4.99
CA LEU A 155 -0.56 8.05 5.29
C LEU A 155 -1.35 6.83 5.76
N ALA A 156 -2.31 7.00 6.66
CA ALA A 156 -3.17 5.92 7.13
C ALA A 156 -3.98 5.27 6.00
N ALA A 157 -4.48 6.07 5.05
CA ALA A 157 -5.19 5.55 3.88
C ALA A 157 -4.27 4.76 2.94
N ARG A 158 -3.04 5.24 2.74
CA ARG A 158 -2.02 4.51 1.98
C ARG A 158 -1.66 3.19 2.64
N ASP A 159 -1.45 3.18 3.95
CA ASP A 159 -1.09 1.98 4.72
C ASP A 159 -2.24 0.98 4.72
N GLN A 160 -3.48 1.44 4.86
CA GLN A 160 -4.66 0.59 4.69
C GLN A 160 -4.69 -0.09 3.30
N CYS A 161 -4.44 0.67 2.23
CA CYS A 161 -4.39 0.13 0.87
C CYS A 161 -3.26 -0.92 0.73
N ALA A 162 -2.05 -0.57 1.17
CA ALA A 162 -0.87 -1.39 0.94
C ALA A 162 -0.74 -2.59 1.86
N ASP A 163 -1.15 -2.47 3.13
CA ASP A 163 -0.89 -3.46 4.17
C ASP A 163 -2.12 -4.32 4.47
N LYS A 164 -3.30 -3.97 3.92
CA LYS A 164 -4.51 -4.79 4.06
C LYS A 164 -5.11 -5.18 2.73
N ASP A 165 -5.38 -4.20 1.86
CA ASP A 165 -6.12 -4.47 0.63
C ASP A 165 -5.25 -5.24 -0.38
N CYS A 166 -3.98 -4.87 -0.55
CA CYS A 166 -3.06 -5.57 -1.45
C CYS A 166 -2.73 -7.01 -0.99
N PRO A 167 -2.41 -7.30 0.29
CA PRO A 167 -2.24 -8.67 0.76
C PRO A 167 -3.50 -9.52 0.59
N ALA A 168 -4.70 -8.95 0.76
CA ALA A 168 -5.95 -9.67 0.50
C ALA A 168 -6.12 -10.02 -0.98
N ALA A 169 -5.76 -9.11 -1.89
CA ALA A 169 -5.77 -9.38 -3.33
C ALA A 169 -4.73 -10.43 -3.74
N GLU A 170 -3.52 -10.34 -3.19
CA GLU A 170 -2.43 -11.30 -3.39
C GLU A 170 -2.84 -12.70 -2.90
N GLN A 171 -3.44 -12.80 -1.70
CA GLN A 171 -3.97 -14.06 -1.18
C GLN A 171 -5.06 -14.64 -2.09
N ALA A 172 -6.01 -13.82 -2.54
CA ALA A 172 -7.07 -14.28 -3.44
C ALA A 172 -6.50 -14.79 -4.78
N CYS A 173 -5.44 -14.16 -5.29
CA CYS A 173 -4.71 -14.63 -6.46
C CYS A 173 -4.05 -16.00 -6.20
N ASN A 174 -3.37 -16.15 -5.06
CA ASN A 174 -2.74 -17.42 -4.67
C ASN A 174 -3.76 -18.55 -4.52
N ASP A 175 -4.91 -18.29 -3.89
CA ASP A 175 -5.97 -19.28 -3.73
C ASP A 175 -6.52 -19.73 -5.11
N ALA A 176 -6.69 -18.79 -6.04
CA ALA A 176 -7.13 -19.09 -7.40
C ALA A 176 -6.08 -19.93 -8.17
N HIS A 177 -4.80 -19.60 -8.04
CA HIS A 177 -3.71 -20.37 -8.64
C HIS A 177 -3.63 -21.79 -8.06
N LEU A 178 -3.76 -21.94 -6.74
CA LEU A 178 -3.78 -23.26 -6.10
C LEU A 178 -4.96 -24.11 -6.56
N ALA A 179 -6.14 -23.51 -6.74
CA ALA A 179 -7.30 -24.20 -7.29
C ALA A 179 -7.09 -24.64 -8.74
N GLU A 180 -6.53 -23.76 -9.59
CA GLU A 180 -6.17 -24.10 -10.97
C GLU A 180 -5.13 -25.23 -11.02
N ARG A 181 -4.09 -25.16 -10.17
CA ARG A 181 -3.07 -26.21 -10.04
C ARG A 181 -3.70 -27.54 -9.66
N ALA A 182 -4.59 -27.56 -8.69
CA ALA A 182 -5.27 -28.79 -8.27
C ALA A 182 -6.13 -29.41 -9.39
N GLU A 183 -6.75 -28.58 -10.24
CA GLU A 183 -7.51 -29.05 -11.40
C GLU A 183 -6.61 -29.59 -12.52
N LEU A 184 -5.56 -28.85 -12.88
CA LEU A 184 -4.69 -29.16 -14.02
C LEU A 184 -3.64 -30.24 -13.70
N CYS A 185 -3.26 -30.35 -12.44
CA CYS A 185 -2.16 -31.19 -11.97
C CYS A 185 -2.61 -32.05 -10.78
N PRO A 186 -3.60 -32.95 -10.94
CA PRO A 186 -4.17 -33.74 -9.85
C PRO A 186 -3.19 -34.72 -9.20
N LYS A 187 -1.98 -34.86 -9.77
CA LYS A 187 -0.91 -35.72 -9.29
C LYS A 187 0.30 -34.94 -8.77
N CYS A 188 0.13 -33.69 -8.34
CA CYS A 188 1.25 -32.89 -7.85
C CYS A 188 2.08 -33.63 -6.79
N ASP A 189 1.45 -34.18 -5.76
CA ASP A 189 2.17 -34.92 -4.70
C ASP A 189 3.00 -36.10 -5.25
N GLU A 190 2.49 -36.82 -6.27
CA GLU A 190 3.22 -37.92 -6.90
C GLU A 190 4.38 -37.44 -7.79
N ILE A 191 4.22 -36.29 -8.44
CA ILE A 191 5.23 -35.63 -9.27
C ILE A 191 6.35 -35.08 -8.37
N GLU A 192 6.00 -34.35 -7.33
CA GLU A 192 6.92 -33.81 -6.32
C GLU A 192 7.75 -34.93 -5.70
N ALA A 193 7.09 -35.98 -5.18
CA ALA A 193 7.78 -37.14 -4.60
C ALA A 193 8.71 -37.83 -5.61
N CYS A 194 8.34 -37.87 -6.89
CA CYS A 194 9.21 -38.38 -7.93
C CYS A 194 10.45 -37.50 -8.15
N MET A 195 10.26 -36.17 -8.20
CA MET A 195 11.35 -35.24 -8.46
C MET A 195 12.34 -35.23 -7.29
N ASN A 196 11.85 -35.21 -6.04
CA ASN A 196 12.68 -35.36 -4.85
C ASN A 196 13.47 -36.68 -4.85
N ALA A 197 12.82 -37.81 -5.13
CA ALA A 197 13.51 -39.11 -5.20
C ALA A 197 14.55 -39.19 -6.34
N ALA A 198 14.31 -38.50 -7.46
CA ALA A 198 15.27 -38.44 -8.55
C ALA A 198 16.47 -37.54 -8.20
N LEU A 199 16.23 -36.43 -7.51
CA LEU A 199 17.27 -35.54 -7.00
C LEU A 199 18.17 -36.26 -5.98
N GLU A 200 17.58 -36.97 -5.02
CA GLU A 200 18.32 -37.79 -4.04
C GLU A 200 19.18 -38.89 -4.70
N ALA A 201 18.75 -39.38 -5.86
CA ALA A 201 19.47 -40.39 -6.62
C ALA A 201 20.56 -39.81 -7.56
N ASP A 202 20.88 -38.52 -7.46
CA ASP A 202 21.78 -37.78 -8.34
C ASP A 202 21.42 -37.93 -9.83
N LYS A 203 20.12 -37.81 -10.12
CA LYS A 203 19.56 -37.85 -11.47
C LYS A 203 18.90 -36.52 -11.79
N GLU A 204 18.80 -36.23 -13.09
CA GLU A 204 18.03 -35.08 -13.58
C GLU A 204 16.53 -35.31 -13.28
N PRO A 205 15.93 -34.58 -12.32
CA PRO A 205 14.62 -34.93 -11.78
C PRO A 205 13.50 -34.82 -12.81
N ARG A 206 13.53 -33.79 -13.64
CA ARG A 206 12.44 -33.49 -14.58
C ARG A 206 12.30 -34.59 -15.62
N ALA A 207 13.39 -34.98 -16.30
CA ALA A 207 13.33 -36.01 -17.33
C ALA A 207 12.98 -37.39 -16.76
N VAL A 208 13.39 -37.71 -15.52
CA VAL A 208 12.95 -38.96 -14.86
C VAL A 208 11.44 -38.95 -14.67
N CYS A 209 10.88 -37.86 -14.16
CA CYS A 209 9.46 -37.79 -13.82
C CYS A 209 8.58 -37.55 -15.04
N GLU A 210 8.99 -36.78 -16.04
CA GLU A 210 8.26 -36.64 -17.32
C GLU A 210 8.10 -38.00 -18.02
N ARG A 211 9.08 -38.91 -17.91
CA ARG A 211 8.95 -40.28 -18.43
C ARG A 211 7.95 -41.13 -17.65
N LYS A 212 7.78 -40.87 -16.34
CA LYS A 212 6.82 -41.57 -15.47
C LYS A 212 5.40 -41.04 -15.67
N PHE A 213 5.26 -39.71 -15.79
CA PHE A 213 4.00 -38.98 -15.86
C PHE A 213 3.74 -38.40 -17.25
N LYS A 214 3.89 -39.21 -18.32
CA LYS A 214 3.83 -38.77 -19.72
C LYS A 214 2.54 -38.07 -20.18
N ARG A 215 1.48 -38.16 -19.38
CA ARG A 215 0.16 -37.58 -19.69
C ARG A 215 -0.08 -36.24 -18.99
N GLU A 216 0.76 -35.89 -18.02
CA GLU A 216 0.63 -34.65 -17.29
C GLU A 216 1.15 -33.47 -18.13
N PRO A 217 0.50 -32.30 -18.09
CA PRO A 217 1.01 -31.09 -18.71
C PRO A 217 2.43 -30.76 -18.23
N LYS A 218 3.27 -30.21 -19.12
CA LYS A 218 4.62 -29.77 -18.76
C LYS A 218 4.64 -28.77 -17.60
N ALA A 219 3.65 -27.88 -17.55
CA ALA A 219 3.48 -26.90 -16.49
C ALA A 219 3.35 -27.55 -15.10
N CYS A 220 2.82 -28.78 -15.00
CA CYS A 220 2.73 -29.47 -13.72
C CYS A 220 4.10 -29.81 -13.12
N PHE A 221 5.11 -30.06 -13.94
CA PHE A 221 6.46 -30.31 -13.41
C PHE A 221 7.12 -29.06 -12.86
N ASP A 222 6.72 -27.88 -13.35
CA ASP A 222 7.16 -26.59 -12.83
C ASP A 222 6.37 -26.27 -11.55
N TRP A 223 5.04 -26.34 -11.60
CA TRP A 223 4.14 -25.97 -10.49
C TRP A 223 4.16 -26.91 -9.29
N CYS A 224 4.47 -28.21 -9.48
CA CYS A 224 4.44 -29.19 -8.39
C CYS A 224 5.81 -29.40 -7.72
N HIS A 225 6.88 -28.73 -8.18
CA HIS A 225 8.23 -28.87 -7.62
C HIS A 225 8.75 -27.58 -6.98
N GLU A 226 8.19 -26.42 -7.34
CA GLU A 226 8.58 -25.11 -6.78
C GLU A 226 7.84 -24.74 -5.49
N TYR A 227 6.89 -25.58 -5.03
CA TYR A 227 6.12 -25.43 -3.79
C TYR A 227 6.31 -26.64 -2.90
#